data_AF-A0A948BZL6-F1
#
_entry.id   AF-A0A948BZL6-F1
#
_cell.length_a   1.000
_cell.length_b   1.000
_cell.length_c   1.000
_cell.angle_alpha   90.00
_cell.angle_beta   90.00
_cell.angle_gamma   90.00
#
_symmetry.space_group_name_H-M   'P 1'
#
loop_
_entity.id
_entity.type
_entity.pdbx_description
1 polymer ?
#
loop_
_entity_poly.entity_id
_entity_poly.type
_entity_poly.pdbx_seq_one_letter_code
_entity_poly.pdbx_strand_id
1 'polypeptide(L)'
;MLPLSEETAKKIAALFPESLRDEVRQLLEIECGDNIPFCENADEFSMERIRFAALKVSEGRLEKLLEAVILAQTDWRDLLVSADFAEDVNAHRRWQP
;
A
#
# COMPACT_ATOMS: atom_id res chain seq x y z
N MET A 1 11.25 -3.62 -7.80
CA MET A 1 11.52 -3.27 -6.37
C MET A 1 11.58 -1.77 -6.31
N LEU A 2 10.60 -1.16 -5.65
CA LEU A 2 10.44 0.29 -5.61
C LEU A 2 10.50 0.77 -4.15
N PRO A 3 11.38 1.73 -3.80
CA PRO A 3 11.53 2.19 -2.42
C PRO A 3 10.22 2.77 -1.87
N LEU A 4 10.13 2.84 -0.54
CA LEU A 4 9.00 3.46 0.15
C LEU A 4 9.28 4.94 0.43
N SER A 5 8.24 5.76 0.32
CA SER A 5 8.29 7.13 0.80
C SER A 5 8.38 7.18 2.33
N GLU A 6 8.83 8.31 2.87
CA GLU A 6 8.86 8.54 4.32
C GLU A 6 7.46 8.42 4.93
N GLU A 7 6.42 8.91 4.23
CA GLU A 7 5.03 8.81 4.69
C GLU A 7 4.53 7.36 4.71
N THR A 8 4.93 6.54 3.74
CA THR A 8 4.63 5.10 3.75
C THR A 8 5.28 4.43 4.97
N ALA A 9 6.55 4.75 5.26
CA ALA A 9 7.25 4.21 6.42
C ALA A 9 6.58 4.60 7.75
N LYS A 10 6.11 5.85 7.88
CA LYS A 10 5.36 6.32 9.07
C LYS A 10 4.08 5.53 9.28
N LYS A 11 3.32 5.26 8.23
CA LYS A 11 2.06 4.50 8.32
C LYS A 11 2.28 3.04 8.68
N ILE A 12 3.34 2.42 8.15
CA ILE A 12 3.75 1.07 8.57
C ILE A 12 4.07 1.05 10.06
N ALA A 13 4.83 2.05 10.56
CA ALA A 13 5.19 2.12 11.96
C ALA A 13 3.98 2.32 12.90
N ALA A 14 2.94 3.02 12.43
CA ALA A 14 1.69 3.23 13.16
C ALA A 14 0.78 1.99 13.18
N LEU A 15 0.74 1.21 12.09
CA LEU A 15 -0.15 0.06 11.94
C LEU A 15 0.42 -1.25 12.50
N PHE A 16 1.73 -1.45 12.39
CA PHE A 16 2.35 -2.75 12.65
C PHE A 16 3.36 -2.70 13.81
N PRO A 17 3.43 -3.76 14.64
CA PRO A 17 4.45 -3.89 15.67
C PRO A 17 5.84 -3.98 15.04
N GLU A 18 6.88 -3.56 15.76
CA GLU A 18 8.28 -3.56 15.27
C GLU A 18 8.70 -4.89 14.64
N SER A 19 8.28 -6.01 15.21
CA SER A 19 8.61 -7.35 14.72
C SER A 19 8.13 -7.66 13.30
N LEU A 20 7.13 -6.93 12.78
CA LEU A 20 6.56 -7.14 11.44
C LEU A 20 6.93 -6.03 10.44
N ARG A 21 7.53 -4.92 10.89
CA ARG A 21 7.72 -3.75 10.02
C ARG A 21 8.62 -4.05 8.83
N ASP A 22 9.71 -4.78 9.02
CA ASP A 22 10.64 -5.11 7.92
C ASP A 22 9.98 -6.01 6.88
N GLU A 23 9.17 -6.99 7.31
CA GLU A 23 8.42 -7.87 6.41
C GLU A 23 7.36 -7.10 5.61
N VAL A 24 6.60 -6.22 6.28
CA VAL A 24 5.62 -5.34 5.63
C VAL A 24 6.29 -4.41 4.63
N ARG A 25 7.45 -3.84 4.98
CA ARG A 25 8.21 -2.98 4.08
C ARG A 25 8.64 -3.75 2.83
N GLN A 26 9.25 -4.91 3.02
CA GLN A 26 9.73 -5.75 1.92
C GLN A 26 8.57 -6.16 1.00
N LEU A 27 7.43 -6.53 1.57
CA LEU A 27 6.23 -6.86 0.79
C LEU A 27 5.75 -5.67 -0.06
N LEU A 28 5.72 -4.46 0.49
CA LEU A 28 5.29 -3.28 -0.28
C LEU A 28 6.33 -2.81 -1.31
N GLU A 29 7.62 -3.00 -1.05
CA GLU A 29 8.70 -2.65 -1.98
C GLU A 29 8.77 -3.60 -3.18
N ILE A 30 8.55 -4.90 -2.95
CA ILE A 30 8.74 -5.95 -3.95
C ILE A 30 7.42 -6.30 -4.64
N GLU A 31 6.36 -6.54 -3.88
CA GLU A 31 5.10 -7.11 -4.39
C GLU A 31 4.03 -6.05 -4.66
N CYS A 32 4.17 -4.84 -4.08
CA CYS A 32 3.27 -3.71 -4.30
C CYS A 32 4.02 -2.46 -4.80
N GLY A 33 4.92 -2.68 -5.76
CA GLY A 33 5.79 -1.65 -6.34
C GLY A 33 5.51 -1.43 -7.83
N ASP A 34 6.58 -1.37 -8.61
CA ASP A 34 6.58 -1.20 -10.07
C ASP A 34 6.00 -2.41 -10.84
N ASN A 35 5.68 -3.49 -10.14
CA ASN A 35 5.05 -4.70 -10.67
C ASN A 35 3.51 -4.64 -10.70
N ILE A 36 2.89 -3.58 -10.16
CA ILE A 36 1.43 -3.38 -10.25
C ILE A 36 1.05 -2.97 -11.69
N PRO A 37 -0.05 -3.51 -12.27
CA PRO A 37 -0.45 -3.19 -13.63
C PRO A 37 -0.55 -1.67 -13.89
N PHE A 38 0.07 -1.21 -14.99
CA PHE A 38 0.13 0.20 -15.41
C PHE A 38 0.96 1.12 -14.48
N CYS A 39 1.82 0.55 -13.63
CA CYS A 39 2.70 1.30 -12.72
C CYS A 39 4.20 1.10 -13.02
N GLU A 40 4.57 0.71 -14.24
CA GLU A 40 5.95 0.32 -14.61
C GLU A 40 6.97 1.47 -14.49
N ASN A 41 6.49 2.72 -14.55
CA ASN A 41 7.31 3.94 -14.39
C ASN A 41 6.96 4.70 -13.09
N ALA A 42 6.31 4.03 -12.14
CA ALA A 42 5.96 4.66 -10.87
C ALA A 42 7.20 4.89 -10.00
N ASP A 43 7.11 5.93 -9.18
CA ASP A 43 8.04 6.26 -8.11
C ASP A 43 7.39 6.03 -6.74
N GLU A 44 8.15 6.22 -5.66
CA GLU A 44 7.68 5.99 -4.30
C GLU A 44 6.44 6.84 -3.93
N PHE A 45 6.28 8.01 -4.55
CA PHE A 45 5.20 8.96 -4.28
C PHE A 45 3.93 8.63 -5.06
N SER A 46 4.05 8.28 -6.33
CA SER A 46 2.92 7.89 -7.19
C SER A 46 2.30 6.55 -6.75
N MET A 47 3.08 5.68 -6.10
CA MET A 47 2.56 4.44 -5.51
C MET A 47 1.82 4.63 -4.18
N GLU A 48 1.88 5.80 -3.53
CA GLU A 48 1.29 6.00 -2.20
C GLU A 48 -0.20 5.69 -2.16
N ARG A 49 -0.97 6.08 -3.19
CA ARG A 49 -2.42 5.82 -3.21
C ARG A 49 -2.75 4.33 -3.13
N ILE A 50 -2.00 3.50 -3.86
CA ILE A 50 -2.20 2.04 -3.91
C ILE A 50 -1.66 1.40 -2.62
N ARG A 51 -0.45 1.77 -2.20
CA ARG A 51 0.17 1.22 -0.98
C ARG A 51 -0.62 1.58 0.27
N PHE A 52 -1.15 2.80 0.35
CA PHE A 52 -2.00 3.23 1.47
C PHE A 52 -3.34 2.50 1.44
N ALA A 53 -3.89 2.20 0.26
CA ALA A 53 -5.08 1.38 0.16
C ALA A 53 -4.84 -0.03 0.72
N ALA A 54 -3.72 -0.66 0.34
CA ALA A 54 -3.33 -1.97 0.87
C ALA A 54 -3.14 -1.93 2.39
N LEU A 55 -2.43 -0.92 2.90
CA LEU A 55 -2.26 -0.72 4.35
C LEU A 55 -3.59 -0.50 5.08
N LYS A 56 -4.51 0.30 4.53
CA LYS A 56 -5.82 0.58 5.13
C LYS A 56 -6.69 -0.69 5.19
N VAL A 57 -6.78 -1.44 4.09
CA VAL A 57 -7.54 -2.70 4.03
C VAL A 57 -6.93 -3.78 4.94
N SER A 58 -5.60 -3.73 5.15
CA SER A 58 -4.92 -4.69 6.02
C SER A 58 -5.32 -4.61 7.49
N GLU A 59 -5.77 -3.44 7.96
CA GLU A 59 -6.05 -3.16 9.39
C GLU A 59 -4.86 -3.53 10.31
N GLY A 60 -3.63 -3.40 9.84
CA GLY A 60 -2.43 -3.75 10.62
C GLY A 60 -2.18 -5.25 10.77
N ARG A 61 -2.83 -6.09 9.96
CA ARG A 61 -2.63 -7.55 9.93
C ARG A 61 -1.91 -8.00 8.67
N LEU A 62 -0.85 -8.78 8.85
CA LEU A 62 0.02 -9.20 7.74
C LEU A 62 -0.73 -10.07 6.72
N GLU A 63 -1.61 -10.96 7.18
CA GLU A 63 -2.37 -11.85 6.30
C GLU A 63 -3.30 -11.05 5.39
N LYS A 64 -3.98 -10.04 5.94
CA LYS A 64 -4.82 -9.14 5.15
C LYS A 64 -4.01 -8.25 4.23
N LEU A 65 -2.80 -7.85 4.63
CA LEU A 65 -1.92 -7.08 3.75
C LEU A 65 -1.54 -7.92 2.52
N LEU A 66 -1.22 -9.21 2.70
CA LEU A 66 -0.95 -10.14 1.60
C LEU A 66 -2.16 -10.24 0.66
N GLU A 67 -3.37 -10.42 1.20
CA GLU A 67 -4.61 -10.43 0.41
C GLU A 67 -4.81 -9.12 -0.38
N ALA A 68 -4.57 -7.97 0.25
CA ALA A 68 -4.69 -6.67 -0.40
C ALA A 68 -3.65 -6.44 -1.49
N VAL A 69 -2.43 -6.96 -1.33
CA VAL A 69 -1.38 -6.92 -2.35
C VAL A 69 -1.74 -7.80 -3.55
N ILE A 70 -2.27 -9.01 -3.31
CA ILE A 70 -2.78 -9.89 -4.38
C ILE A 70 -3.91 -9.19 -5.16
N LEU A 71 -4.81 -8.50 -4.46
CA LEU A 71 -5.85 -7.69 -5.10
C LEU A 71 -5.24 -6.55 -5.93
N ALA A 72 -4.23 -5.85 -5.42
CA ALA A 72 -3.54 -4.80 -6.16
C ALA A 72 -2.94 -5.29 -7.48
N GLN A 73 -2.31 -6.48 -7.45
CA GLN A 73 -1.72 -7.12 -8.62
C GLN A 73 -2.78 -7.57 -9.64
N THR A 74 -3.98 -7.92 -9.17
CA THR A 74 -5.10 -8.35 -10.03
C THR A 74 -5.85 -7.15 -10.62
N ASP A 75 -6.33 -6.25 -9.76
CA ASP A 75 -6.94 -4.98 -10.12
C ASP A 75 -6.79 -3.97 -8.97
N TRP A 76 -5.83 -3.07 -9.09
CA TRP A 76 -5.61 -2.03 -8.09
C TRP A 76 -6.80 -1.07 -7.95
N ARG A 77 -7.70 -0.97 -8.94
CA ARG A 77 -8.89 -0.11 -8.84
C ARG A 77 -9.89 -0.69 -7.84
N ASP A 78 -10.05 -2.00 -7.79
CA ASP A 78 -10.89 -2.68 -6.79
C ASP A 78 -10.31 -2.54 -5.38
N LEU A 79 -8.98 -2.55 -5.26
CA LEU A 79 -8.32 -2.22 -4.00
C LEU A 79 -8.63 -0.78 -3.57
N LEU A 80 -8.62 0.19 -4.50
CA LEU A 80 -8.98 1.57 -4.19
C LEU A 80 -10.44 1.71 -3.73
N VAL A 81 -11.37 0.96 -4.33
CA VAL A 81 -12.77 0.92 -3.87
C VAL A 81 -12.84 0.36 -2.45
N SER A 82 -12.16 -0.76 -2.20
CA SER A 82 -12.12 -1.41 -0.88
C SER A 82 -11.54 -0.51 0.21
N ALA A 83 -10.62 0.38 -0.15
CA ALA A 83 -10.02 1.36 0.73
C ALA A 83 -10.77 2.69 0.80
N ASP A 84 -11.92 2.86 0.13
CA ASP A 84 -12.63 4.14 0.02
C ASP A 84 -11.76 5.28 -0.55
N PHE A 85 -10.85 4.93 -1.48
CA PHE A 85 -9.94 5.84 -2.16
C PHE A 85 -10.26 6.01 -3.65
N ALA A 86 -11.29 5.35 -4.18
CA ALA A 86 -11.61 5.38 -5.62
C ALA A 86 -12.11 6.76 -6.11
N GLU A 87 -13.01 7.39 -5.36
CA GLU A 87 -13.75 8.59 -5.80
C GLU A 87 -12.96 9.91 -5.67
N ASP A 88 -11.90 9.95 -4.86
CA ASP A 88 -11.00 11.11 -4.77
C ASP A 88 -9.54 10.67 -4.82
N VAL A 89 -8.84 11.17 -5.84
CA VAL A 89 -7.41 10.93 -6.05
C VAL A 89 -6.52 11.35 -4.88
N ASN A 90 -6.98 12.29 -4.03
CA ASN A 90 -6.28 12.77 -2.84
C ASN A 90 -6.77 12.15 -1.52
N ALA A 91 -7.75 11.25 -1.53
CA ALA A 91 -8.30 10.64 -0.30
C ALA A 91 -7.22 9.98 0.56
N HIS A 92 -6.29 9.27 -0.07
CA HIS A 92 -5.16 8.61 0.58
C HIS A 92 -4.28 9.57 1.41
N ARG A 93 -4.13 10.83 0.99
CA ARG A 93 -3.32 11.85 1.69
C ARG A 93 -3.95 12.29 3.01
N ARG A 94 -5.27 12.17 3.14
CA ARG A 94 -6.02 12.56 4.34
C ARG A 94 -6.21 11.40 5.32
N TRP A 95 -5.92 10.18 4.90
CA TRP A 95 -6.04 9.01 5.76
C TRP A 95 -4.86 8.92 6.72
N GLN A 96 -5.16 8.71 8.00
CA GLN A 96 -4.20 8.35 9.03
C GLN A 96 -4.66 7.05 9.70
N PRO A 97 -3.78 6.06 9.85
CA PRO A 97 -4.07 4.82 10.56
C PRO A 97 -4.18 5.00 12.08
#